data_AF-A0A8S9FM48-F1
#
_entry.id   AF-A0A8S9FM48-F1
#
_cell.length_a   1.000
_cell.length_b   1.000
_cell.length_c   1.000
_cell.angle_alpha   90.00
_cell.angle_beta   90.00
_cell.angle_gamma   90.00
#
_symmetry.space_group_name_H-M   'P 1'
#
loop_
_entity.id
_entity.type
_entity.pdbx_description
1 polymer ?
#
loop_
_entity_poly.entity_id
_entity_poly.type
_entity_poly.pdbx_seq_one_letter_code
_entity_poly.pdbx_strand_id
1 'polypeptide(L)' 'MSGVSTAAYFARRAAQKERVRILYRRALKDTLNWAVHRHIFYRDASDLREKFNANQDVVLFLFSSLRN' A
#
# COMPACT_ATOMS: atom_id res chain seq x y z
N MET A 1 25.07 0.51 19.72
CA MET A 1 24.77 0.31 18.27
C MET A 1 23.28 0.03 18.02
N SER A 2 22.37 0.85 18.56
CA SER A 2 20.91 0.60 18.49
C SER A 2 20.09 1.71 17.79
N GLY A 3 20.61 2.95 17.72
CA GLY A 3 19.90 4.07 17.08
C GLY A 3 19.94 4.08 15.54
N VAL A 4 21.00 3.53 14.94
CA VAL A 4 21.16 3.46 13.47
C VAL A 4 20.10 2.54 12.83
N SER A 5 19.71 1.48 13.55
CA SER A 5 18.71 0.50 13.11
C SER A 5 17.30 1.07 13.02
N THR A 6 16.94 1.97 13.93
CA THR A 6 15.60 2.59 14.00
C THR A 6 15.41 3.65 12.92
N ALA A 7 16.39 4.54 12.72
CA ALA A 7 16.32 5.55 11.67
C ALA A 7 16.31 4.93 10.25
N ALA A 8 17.14 3.91 10.02
CA ALA A 8 17.15 3.19 8.75
C ALA A 8 15.86 2.40 8.50
N TYR A 9 15.20 1.89 9.55
CA TYR A 9 13.88 1.25 9.46
C TYR A 9 12.80 2.25 9.03
N PHE A 10 12.73 3.42 9.67
CA PHE A 10 11.77 4.47 9.30
C PHE A 10 11.99 4.98 7.87
N ALA A 11 13.24 5.15 7.45
CA ALA A 11 13.57 5.55 6.07
C ALA A 11 13.06 4.53 5.04
N ARG A 12 13.27 3.22 5.29
CA ARG A 12 12.74 2.15 4.42
C ARG A 12 11.21 2.15 4.41
N ARG A 13 10.56 2.38 5.55
CA ARG A 13 9.09 2.44 5.63
C ARG A 13 8.51 3.65 4.89
N ALA A 14 9.17 4.81 4.97
CA ALA A 14 8.79 6.00 4.22
C ALA A 14 8.93 5.78 2.70
N ALA A 15 10.07 5.24 2.26
CA ALA A 15 10.31 4.89 0.86
C ALA A 15 9.30 3.86 0.33
N GLN A 16 8.93 2.86 1.15
CA GLN A 16 7.92 1.87 0.80
C GLN A 16 6.53 2.50 0.67
N LYS A 17 6.12 3.36 1.61
CA LYS A 17 4.84 4.09 1.54
C LYS A 17 4.75 4.90 0.24
N GLU A 18 5.83 5.55 -0.18
CA GLU A 18 5.83 6.33 -1.41
C GLU A 18 5.73 5.44 -2.67
N ARG A 19 6.43 4.29 -2.69
CA ARG A 19 6.29 3.29 -3.76
C ARG A 19 4.84 2.77 -3.86
N VAL A 20 4.21 2.49 -2.73
CA VAL A 20 2.81 2.02 -2.67
C VAL A 20 1.85 3.10 -3.19
N ARG A 21 2.08 4.38 -2.87
CA ARG A 21 1.29 5.50 -3.41
C ARG A 21 1.42 5.64 -4.93
N ILE A 22 2.63 5.47 -5.47
CA ILE A 22 2.86 5.48 -6.92
C ILE A 22 2.15 4.29 -7.57
N LEU A 23 2.23 3.10 -6.97
CA LEU A 23 1.57 1.90 -7.46
C LEU A 23 0.04 2.07 -7.48
N TYR A 24 -0.55 2.62 -6.41
CA TYR A 24 -1.98 2.89 -6.33
C TYR A 24 -2.45 3.83 -7.45
N ARG A 25 -1.71 4.91 -7.69
CA ARG A 25 -2.01 5.85 -8.78
C ARG A 25 -1.93 5.21 -10.16
N ARG A 26 -0.90 4.37 -10.40
CA ARG A 26 -0.75 3.64 -11.66
C ARG A 26 -1.88 2.64 -11.87
N ALA A 27 -2.18 1.83 -10.85
CA ALA A 27 -3.26 0.86 -10.91
C ALA A 27 -4.61 1.53 -11.22
N LEU A 28 -4.95 2.65 -10.57
CA LEU A 28 -6.17 3.40 -10.89
C LEU A 28 -6.19 3.90 -12.34
N LYS A 29 -5.06 4.41 -12.84
CA LYS A 29 -4.95 4.87 -14.23
C LYS A 29 -5.12 3.72 -15.22
N ASP A 30 -4.54 2.57 -14.91
CA ASP A 30 -4.66 1.37 -15.74
C ASP A 30 -6.11 0.87 -15.71
N THR A 31 -6.74 0.77 -14.53
CA THR A 31 -8.17 0.43 -14.41
C THR A 31 -9.05 1.37 -15.24
N LEU A 32 -8.77 2.68 -15.24
CA LEU A 32 -9.48 3.65 -16.07
C LEU A 32 -9.25 3.46 -17.57
N ASN A 33 -8.03 3.07 -17.98
CA ASN A 33 -7.67 2.88 -19.38
C ASN A 33 -8.39 1.68 -20.02
N TRP A 34 -8.65 0.63 -19.23
CA TRP A 34 -9.37 -0.57 -19.69
C TRP A 34 -10.88 -0.47 -19.49
N ALA A 35 -11.35 0.44 -18.64
CA ALA A 35 -12.77 0.62 -18.37
C ALA A 35 -13.49 1.36 -19.52
N VAL A 36 -14.22 0.61 -20.34
CA VAL A 36 -15.11 1.17 -21.38
C VAL A 36 -16.23 2.03 -20.78
N HIS A 37 -16.71 1.68 -19.57
CA HIS A 37 -17.77 2.42 -18.88
C HIS A 37 -17.39 2.79 -17.44
N ARG A 38 -17.81 3.99 -17.02
CA ARG A 38 -17.52 4.55 -15.69
C ARG A 38 -18.03 3.69 -14.52
N HIS A 39 -19.12 2.95 -14.67
CA HIS A 39 -19.66 2.12 -13.59
C HIS A 39 -18.76 0.92 -13.27
N ILE A 40 -18.07 0.36 -14.28
CA ILE A 40 -17.08 -0.71 -14.10
C ILE A 40 -15.87 -0.14 -13.36
N PHE A 41 -15.42 1.05 -13.77
CA PHE A 41 -14.33 1.75 -13.09
C PHE A 41 -14.59 1.98 -11.59
N TYR A 42 -15.79 2.45 -11.20
CA TYR A 42 -16.07 2.71 -9.78
C TYR A 42 -16.04 1.44 -8.93
N ARG A 43 -16.55 0.32 -9.48
CA ARG A 43 -16.50 -0.97 -8.80
C ARG A 43 -15.05 -1.43 -8.62
N ASP A 44 -14.28 -1.47 -9.72
CA ASP A 44 -12.91 -1.94 -9.68
C ASP A 44 -12.00 -1.03 -8.84
N ALA A 45 -12.24 0.29 -8.84
CA ALA A 45 -11.52 1.24 -8.00
C ALA A 45 -11.83 1.04 -6.51
N SER A 46 -13.09 0.70 -6.16
CA SER A 46 -13.46 0.36 -4.78
C SER A 46 -12.75 -0.91 -4.32
N ASP A 47 -12.79 -1.97 -5.13
CA ASP A 47 -12.12 -3.24 -4.85
C ASP A 47 -10.60 -3.06 -4.72
N LEU A 48 -10.00 -2.22 -5.57
CA LEU A 48 -8.58 -1.87 -5.51
C LEU A 48 -8.25 -1.16 -4.18
N ARG A 49 -9.08 -0.20 -3.76
CA ARG A 49 -8.89 0.53 -2.50
C ARG A 49 -8.97 -0.42 -1.30
N GLU A 50 -9.94 -1.33 -1.28
CA GLU A 50 -10.09 -2.31 -0.19
C GLU A 50 -8.85 -3.22 -0.08
N LYS A 51 -8.33 -3.71 -1.21
CA LYS A 51 -7.10 -4.52 -1.23
C LYS A 51 -5.89 -3.77 -0.68
N PHE A 52 -5.73 -2.49 -1.02
CA PHE A 52 -4.64 -1.67 -0.47
C PHE A 52 -4.82 -1.39 1.02
N ASN A 53 -6.04 -1.10 1.47
CA ASN A 53 -6.36 -0.87 2.88
C ASN A 53 -6.09 -2.13 3.73
N ALA A 54 -6.52 -3.31 3.26
CA ALA A 54 -6.29 -4.58 3.94
C ALA A 54 -4.80 -4.88 4.15
N ASN A 55 -3.93 -4.39 3.27
CA ASN A 55 -2.48 -4.61 3.32
C ASN A 55 -1.70 -3.46 3.98
N GLN A 56 -2.37 -2.42 4.47
CA GLN A 56 -1.72 -1.27 5.08
C GLN A 56 -0.95 -1.64 6.36
N ASP A 57 -1.53 -2.56 7.14
CA ASP A 57 -1.08 -2.92 8.49
C ASP A 57 -0.24 -4.20 8.55
N VAL A 58 0.08 -4.81 7.41
CA VAL A 58 0.87 -6.05 7.32
C VAL A 58 2.25 -5.92 8.00
N VAL A 59 2.79 -4.70 8.12
CA VAL A 59 4.05 -4.45 8.84
C VAL A 59 3.87 -4.33 10.37
N LEU A 60 2.67 -4.00 10.85
CA LEU A 60 2.35 -3.96 12.29
C LEU A 60 2.09 -5.36 12.86
N PHE A 61 1.51 -6.25 12.06
CA PHE A 61 1.16 -7.60 12.52
C PHE A 61 2.39 -8.48 12.77
N LEU A 62 3.41 -8.38 11.91
CA LEU A 62 4.66 -9.15 12.06
C LEU A 62 5.44 -8.79 13.35
N PHE A 63 5.30 -7.56 13.84
CA PHE A 63 5.95 -7.10 15.07
C PHE A 63 5.16 -7.46 16.34
N SER A 64 3.84 -7.62 16.27
CA SER A 64 3.04 -8.11 17.41
C SER A 64 3.24 -9.61 17.64
N SER A 65 3.46 -10.38 16.58
CA SER A 65 3.69 -11.83 16.67
C SER A 65 5.08 -12.22 17.17
N LEU A 66 6.06 -11.31 17.16
CA LEU A 66 7.41 -11.50 17.71
C LEU A 66 7.55 -10.97 19.15
N ARG A 67 6.43 -10.52 19.75
CA ARG A 67 6.39 -9.95 21.11
C ARG A 67 5.48 -10.76 22.04
N ASN A 68 5.45 -12.08 21.85
CA ASN A 68 4.86 -13.06 22.78
C ASN A 68 5.86 -14.20 22.98
#